data_AF-A0A1T5KH80-F1
#
_entry.id   AF-A0A1T5KH80-F1
#
_cell.length_a   1.000
_cell.length_b   1.000
_cell.length_c   1.000
_cell.angle_alpha   90.00
_cell.angle_beta   90.00
_cell.angle_gamma   90.00
#
_symmetry.space_group_name_H-M   'P 1'
#
loop_
_entity.id
_entity.type
_entity.pdbx_description
1 polymer ?
#
loop_
_entity_poly.entity_id
_entity_poly.type
_entity_poly.pdbx_seq_one_letter_code
_entity_poly.pdbx_strand_id
1 'polypeptide(L)' 'MKLQYDGNGSSKEKAIYFTNAKTFNDYIEMENQYIKQNNLVVKSIRNAGEIRDEYSYDVYQTNNGNVWFKVPNNFVE' A
#
# COMPACT_ATOMS: atom_id res chain seq x y z
N MET A 1 -7.28 5.96 -15.01
CA MET A 1 -6.10 5.08 -15.17
C MET A 1 -6.38 3.79 -14.40
N LYS A 2 -6.14 2.61 -14.98
CA LYS A 2 -6.35 1.33 -14.28
C LYS A 2 -5.11 1.06 -13.42
N LEU A 3 -5.28 0.94 -12.11
CA LEU A 3 -4.20 0.57 -11.20
C LEU A 3 -3.67 -0.82 -11.58
N GLN A 4 -2.35 -0.99 -11.60
CA GLN A 4 -1.70 -2.29 -11.77
C GLN A 4 -1.07 -2.67 -10.43
N TYR A 5 -1.61 -3.71 -9.81
CA TYR A 5 -1.10 -4.22 -8.56
C TYR A 5 -1.27 -5.73 -8.49
N ASP A 6 -0.44 -6.33 -7.64
CA ASP A 6 -0.58 -7.72 -7.24
C ASP A 6 -1.02 -7.81 -5.77
N GLY A 7 -1.64 -8.92 -5.37
CA GLY A 7 -2.22 -9.08 -4.03
C GLY A 7 -3.60 -8.45 -3.85
N ASN A 8 -4.21 -8.68 -2.68
CA ASN A 8 -5.57 -8.23 -2.35
C ASN A 8 -5.65 -7.39 -1.05
N GLY A 9 -4.52 -7.20 -0.37
CA GLY A 9 -4.37 -6.37 0.81
C GLY A 9 -4.92 -6.98 2.10
N SER A 10 -5.38 -8.24 2.10
CA SER A 10 -6.03 -8.83 3.30
C SER A 10 -5.06 -9.19 4.43
N SER A 11 -3.77 -9.34 4.13
CA SER A 11 -2.71 -9.68 5.09
C SER A 11 -1.34 -9.19 4.58
N LYS A 12 -0.28 -9.35 5.38
CA LYS A 12 1.09 -9.02 5.01
C LYS A 12 1.56 -9.81 3.77
N GLU A 13 1.23 -11.10 3.68
CA GLU A 13 1.63 -11.99 2.58
C GLU A 13 0.89 -11.66 1.27
N LYS A 14 -0.32 -11.13 1.38
CA LYS A 14 -1.16 -10.70 0.25
C LYS A 14 -1.23 -9.19 0.11
N ALA A 15 -0.26 -8.46 0.68
CA ALA A 15 -0.23 -7.01 0.63
C ALA A 15 -0.22 -6.53 -0.83
N ILE A 16 -0.94 -5.44 -1.08
CA ILE A 16 -1.06 -4.83 -2.40
C ILE A 16 0.30 -4.26 -2.80
N TYR A 17 0.83 -4.73 -3.92
CA TYR A 17 2.08 -4.25 -4.49
C TYR A 17 1.82 -3.56 -5.82
N PHE A 18 2.02 -2.24 -5.89
CA PHE A 18 1.88 -1.49 -7.14
C PHE A 18 3.11 -1.70 -8.03
N THR A 19 2.94 -2.44 -9.12
CA THR A 19 4.04 -2.87 -10.00
C THR A 19 4.54 -1.76 -10.92
N ASN A 20 3.77 -0.68 -11.07
CA ASN A 20 4.08 0.44 -11.94
C ASN A 20 4.49 1.72 -11.19
N ALA A 21 4.55 1.69 -9.85
CA ALA A 21 5.06 2.79 -9.05
C ALA A 21 6.57 2.90 -9.23
N LYS A 22 7.07 4.09 -9.62
CA LYS A 22 8.50 4.33 -9.85
C LYS A 22 9.15 5.15 -8.72
N THR A 23 8.33 5.89 -7.99
CA THR A 23 8.75 6.71 -6.86
C THR A 23 7.86 6.45 -5.64
N PHE A 24 8.32 6.87 -4.46
CA PHE A 24 7.49 6.81 -3.25
C PHE A 24 6.22 7.67 -3.40
N ASN A 25 6.31 8.83 -4.04
CA ASN A 25 5.16 9.69 -4.33
C ASN A 25 4.14 9.00 -5.25
N ASP A 26 4.60 8.29 -6.29
CA ASP A 26 3.71 7.47 -7.13
C ASP A 26 2.97 6.43 -6.28
N TYR A 27 3.69 5.82 -5.33
CA TYR A 27 3.14 4.80 -4.44
C TYR A 27 2.00 5.36 -3.59
N ILE A 28 2.24 6.50 -2.92
CA ILE A 28 1.22 7.20 -2.12
C ILE A 28 0.02 7.63 -2.98
N GLU A 29 0.25 8.10 -4.21
CA GLU A 29 -0.85 8.44 -5.11
C GLU A 29 -1.68 7.19 -5.45
N MET A 30 -1.03 6.07 -5.77
CA MET A 30 -1.72 4.82 -6.11
C MET A 30 -2.47 4.22 -4.92
N GLU A 31 -1.95 4.30 -3.70
CA GLU A 31 -2.67 3.92 -2.47
C GLU A 31 -3.96 4.73 -2.33
N ASN A 32 -3.87 6.04 -2.42
CA ASN A 32 -5.04 6.93 -2.31
C ASN A 32 -6.08 6.66 -3.41
N GLN A 33 -5.62 6.41 -4.65
CA GLN A 33 -6.49 6.01 -5.74
C GLN A 33 -7.18 4.67 -5.46
N TYR A 34 -6.46 3.68 -4.92
CA TYR A 34 -7.03 2.37 -4.57
C TYR A 34 -8.12 2.51 -3.51
N ILE A 35 -7.84 3.25 -2.43
CA ILE A 35 -8.80 3.52 -1.36
C ILE A 35 -10.08 4.17 -1.93
N LYS A 36 -9.93 5.18 -2.78
CA LYS A 36 -11.05 5.88 -3.40
C LYS A 36 -11.86 4.98 -4.35
N GLN A 37 -11.20 4.21 -5.20
CA GLN A 37 -11.88 3.31 -6.15
C GLN A 37 -12.66 2.20 -5.46
N ASN A 38 -12.21 1.76 -4.29
CA ASN A 38 -12.87 0.72 -3.49
C ASN A 38 -13.84 1.27 -2.43
N ASN A 39 -14.09 2.60 -2.42
CA ASN A 39 -14.96 3.27 -1.45
C ASN A 39 -14.60 2.95 0.02
N LEU A 40 -13.30 2.88 0.30
CA LEU A 40 -12.80 2.57 1.64
C LEU A 40 -12.69 3.85 2.47
N VAL A 41 -13.16 3.79 3.71
CA VAL A 41 -13.04 4.88 4.68
C VAL A 41 -11.86 4.58 5.59
N VAL A 42 -10.79 5.34 5.46
CA VAL A 42 -9.56 5.20 6.27
C VAL A 42 -9.78 5.83 7.64
N LYS A 43 -9.56 5.04 8.69
CA LYS A 43 -9.66 5.47 10.10
C LYS A 43 -8.30 5.85 10.67
N SER A 44 -7.27 5.09 10.30
CA SER A 44 -5.89 5.32 10.72
C SER A 44 -4.94 4.67 9.71
N ILE A 45 -3.70 5.17 9.70
CA ILE A 45 -2.60 4.63 8.89
C ILE A 45 -1.46 4.33 9.86
N ARG A 46 -0.84 3.17 9.72
CA ARG A 46 0.39 2.82 10.44
C ARG A 46 1.40 2.21 9.46
N ASN A 47 2.66 2.54 9.63
CA ASN A 47 3.74 1.91 8.89
C ASN A 47 4.22 0.72 9.72
N ALA A 48 4.14 -0.47 9.14
CA ALA A 48 4.55 -1.74 9.72
C ALA A 48 5.69 -2.31 8.89
N GLY A 49 6.93 -2.07 9.32
CA GLY A 49 8.10 -2.64 8.67
C GLY A 49 9.35 -2.42 9.50
N GLU A 50 10.23 -3.42 9.54
CA GLU A 50 11.60 -3.22 9.98
C GLU A 50 12.42 -2.71 8.79
N ILE A 51 13.33 -1.76 9.02
CA ILE A 51 14.27 -1.23 8.01
C ILE A 51 15.20 -2.34 7.45
N ARG A 52 15.18 -3.54 8.06
CA ARG A 52 16.03 -4.68 7.70
C ARG A 52 15.59 -5.46 6.46
N ASP A 53 14.34 -5.31 6.02
CA ASP A 53 13.82 -5.98 4.83
C ASP A 53 13.85 -5.04 3.60
N GLU A 54 13.85 -5.60 2.38
CA GLU A 54 13.78 -4.84 1.11
C GLU A 54 12.46 -4.05 0.95
N TYR A 55 11.48 -4.29 1.84
CA TYR A 55 10.16 -3.70 1.80
C TYR A 55 9.71 -3.24 3.19
N SER A 56 8.96 -2.14 3.20
CA SER A 56 8.09 -1.72 4.30
C SER A 56 6.63 -2.01 3.94
N TYR A 57 5.73 -1.87 4.90
CA TYR A 57 4.30 -2.06 4.66
C TYR A 57 3.49 -0.93 5.26
N ASP A 58 2.62 -0.34 4.47
CA ASP A 58 1.64 0.62 4.96
C ASP A 58 0.33 -0.10 5.24
N VAL A 59 -0.18 0.06 6.45
CA VAL A 59 -1.39 -0.63 6.92
C VAL A 59 -2.46 0.39 7.21
N TYR A 60 -3.47 0.39 6.37
CA TYR A 60 -4.61 1.28 6.44
C TYR A 60 -5.74 0.55 7.18
N GLN A 61 -6.14 1.05 8.34
CA GLN A 61 -7.32 0.54 9.03
C GLN A 61 -8.56 1.17 8.39
N THR A 62 -9.43 0.35 7.81
CA THR A 62 -10.63 0.84 7.10
C THR A 62 -11.93 0.34 7.73
N ASN A 63 -13.06 0.79 7.19
CA ASN A 63 -14.38 0.23 7.50
C ASN A 63 -14.54 -1.26 7.12
N ASN A 64 -13.72 -1.77 6.20
CA ASN A 64 -13.78 -3.16 5.72
C ASN A 64 -12.64 -4.02 6.31
N GLY A 65 -11.98 -3.56 7.36
CA GLY A 65 -10.80 -4.20 7.94
C GLY A 65 -9.50 -3.53 7.48
N ASN A 66 -8.37 -4.20 7.74
CA ASN A 66 -7.07 -3.66 7.38
C ASN A 66 -6.76 -3.91 5.91
N VAL A 67 -6.22 -2.91 5.24
CA VAL A 67 -5.61 -3.04 3.91
C VAL A 67 -4.12 -2.86 4.06
N TRP A 68 -3.37 -3.85 3.58
CA TRP A 68 -1.91 -3.86 3.61
C TRP A 68 -1.38 -3.50 2.23
N PHE A 69 -0.47 -2.55 2.18
CA PHE A 69 0.30 -2.19 0.99
C PHE A 69 1.77 -2.53 1.22
N LYS A 70 2.46 -3.00 0.18
CA LYS A 70 3.87 -3.42 0.23
C LYS A 70 4.75 -2.39 -0.48
N VAL A 71 5.51 -1.60 0.27
CA VAL A 71 6.30 -0.49 -0.26
C VAL A 71 7.79 -0.89 -0.39
N PRO A 72 8.39 -0.90 -1.58
CA PRO A 72 9.83 -1.03 -1.74
C PRO A 72 10.64 0.03 -0.98
N ASN A 73 11.67 -0.38 -0.25
CA ASN A 73 12.57 0.55 0.46
C ASN A 73 13.62 1.19 -0.46
N ASN A 74 13.67 0.80 -1.74
CA ASN A 74 14.60 1.33 -2.73
C ASN A 74 14.09 2.60 -3.45
N PHE A 75 12.92 3.12 -3.07
CA PHE A 75 12.50 4.45 -3.45
C PHE A 75 13.34 5.46 -2.67
N VAL A 76 14.53 5.74 -3.19
CA VAL A 76 15.42 6.77 -2.66
C VAL A 76 14.70 8.12 -2.78
N GLU A 77 14.52 8.82 -1.67
CA GLU A 77 14.10 10.24 -1.63
C GLU A 77 15.10 11.14 -2.39
#